data_AF-A0A151SI51-F1
#
_entry.id   AF-A0A151SI51-F1
#
_cell.length_a   1.000
_cell.length_b   1.000
_cell.length_c   1.000
_cell.angle_alpha   90.00
_cell.angle_beta   90.00
_cell.angle_gamma   90.00
#
_symmetry.space_group_name_H-M   'P 1'
#
loop_
_entity.id
_entity.type
_entity.pdbx_description
1 polymer ?
#
loop_
_entity_poly.entity_id
_entity_poly.type
_entity_poly.pdbx_seq_one_letter_code
_entity_poly.pdbx_strand_id
1 'polypeptide(L)' 'MTRDLTVFKIYSPCPNNYTIWIVDGTLSKVIGKGSVVILQSITLNSILYVPKLDSNVLSISKPTRDLK' A
#
# COMPACT_ATOMS: atom_id res chain seq x y z
N MET A 1 -9.44 -11.39 -1.10
CA MET A 1 -9.32 -10.17 -0.28
C MET A 1 -9.94 -9.01 -1.05
N THR A 2 -10.81 -8.24 -0.42
CA THR A 2 -11.93 -7.52 -1.05
C THR A 2 -11.50 -6.38 -1.99
N ARG A 3 -12.02 -6.36 -3.23
CA ARG A 3 -11.79 -5.29 -4.24
C ARG A 3 -12.64 -4.04 -3.99
N ASP A 4 -13.11 -3.86 -2.76
CA ASP A 4 -14.11 -2.86 -2.45
C ASP A 4 -13.46 -1.53 -2.08
N LEU A 5 -13.57 -0.58 -3.00
CA LEU A 5 -13.05 0.78 -2.85
C LEU A 5 -13.86 1.61 -1.86
N THR A 6 -15.06 1.17 -1.45
CA THR A 6 -15.94 1.90 -0.51
C THR A 6 -15.34 2.02 0.89
N VAL A 7 -14.32 1.22 1.20
CA VAL A 7 -13.56 1.28 2.46
C VAL A 7 -12.77 2.60 2.59
N PHE A 8 -12.45 3.25 1.48
CA PHE A 8 -11.75 4.54 1.50
C PHE A 8 -12.71 5.69 1.74
N LYS A 9 -12.43 6.49 2.78
CA LYS A 9 -13.10 7.79 3.00
C LYS A 9 -12.64 8.81 1.96
N ILE A 10 -11.35 8.82 1.65
CA ILE A 10 -10.76 9.63 0.60
C ILE A 10 -9.97 8.70 -0.28
N TYR A 11 -10.21 8.76 -1.59
CA TYR A 11 -9.51 7.96 -2.58
C TYR A 11 -8.94 8.85 -3.68
N SER A 12 -7.70 8.58 -4.07
CA SER A 12 -7.04 9.20 -5.21
C SER A 12 -6.41 8.12 -6.07
N PRO A 13 -6.82 7.97 -7.34
CA PRO A 13 -6.20 7.00 -8.23
C PRO A 13 -4.74 7.35 -8.48
N CYS A 14 -3.90 6.33 -8.60
CA CYS A 14 -2.49 6.50 -8.91
C CYS A 14 -2.23 6.37 -10.43
N PRO A 15 -1.17 7.02 -10.95
CA PRO A 15 -0.73 6.81 -12.33
C PRO A 15 -0.43 5.33 -12.62
N ASN A 16 -0.63 4.92 -13.87
CA ASN A 16 -0.55 3.51 -14.27
C ASN A 16 0.83 2.87 -14.06
N ASN A 17 1.87 3.68 -13.98
CA ASN A 17 3.27 3.29 -13.77
C ASN A 17 3.70 3.28 -12.29
N TYR A 18 2.80 3.61 -11.35
CA TYR A 18 3.13 3.61 -9.93
C TYR A 18 3.17 2.16 -9.39
N THR A 19 4.36 1.73 -8.97
CA THR A 19 4.63 0.37 -8.53
C THR A 19 5.45 0.37 -7.24
N ILE A 20 5.37 -0.73 -6.50
CA ILE A 20 6.18 -1.00 -5.31
C ILE A 20 6.92 -2.33 -5.47
N TRP A 21 8.09 -2.42 -4.85
CA TRP A 21 8.83 -3.67 -4.73
C TRP A 21 8.27 -4.51 -3.59
N ILE A 22 8.05 -5.79 -3.88
CA ILE A 22 7.67 -6.79 -2.89
C ILE A 22 8.95 -7.53 -2.46
N VAL A 23 8.93 -8.08 -1.24
CA VAL A 23 10.10 -8.77 -0.64
C VAL A 23 10.58 -9.95 -1.50
N ASP A 24 9.70 -10.56 -2.30
CA ASP A 24 10.05 -11.61 -3.26
C ASP A 24 10.78 -11.11 -4.51
N GLY A 25 11.07 -9.80 -4.60
CA GLY A 25 11.74 -9.17 -5.74
C GLY A 25 10.82 -8.86 -6.92
N THR A 26 9.51 -9.05 -6.79
CA THR A 26 8.55 -8.68 -7.84
C THR A 26 8.06 -7.24 -7.68
N LEU A 27 7.57 -6.66 -8.78
CA LEU A 27 6.89 -5.36 -8.78
C LEU A 27 5.39 -5.57 -8.74
N SER A 28 4.72 -4.92 -7.79
CA SER A 28 3.25 -4.87 -7.74
C SER A 28 2.74 -3.47 -8.04
N LYS A 29 1.62 -3.40 -8.77
CA LYS A 29 1.00 -2.15 -9.19
C LYS A 29 0.15 -1.56 -8.07
N VAL A 30 0.36 -0.29 -7.79
CA VAL A 30 -0.48 0.49 -6.89
C VAL A 30 -1.51 1.24 -7.74
N ILE A 31 -2.79 1.01 -7.47
CA ILE A 31 -3.87 1.59 -8.29
C ILE A 31 -4.50 2.82 -7.67
N GLY A 32 -4.26 3.06 -6.38
CA GLY A 32 -4.70 4.27 -5.70
C GLY A 32 -4.09 4.41 -4.32
N LYS A 33 -4.31 5.56 -3.72
CA LYS A 33 -3.96 5.89 -2.35
C LYS A 33 -5.09 6.64 -1.67
N GLY A 34 -5.12 6.65 -0.35
CA GLY A 34 -6.21 7.31 0.35
C GLY A 34 -6.15 7.22 1.86
N SER A 35 -7.28 7.50 2.48
CA SER A 35 -7.49 7.30 3.91
C SER A 35 -8.66 6.37 4.18
N VAL A 36 -8.52 5.56 5.23
CA VAL A 36 -9.52 4.58 5.66
C VAL A 36 -9.87 4.87 7.10
N VAL A 37 -11.16 4.85 7.41
CA VAL A 37 -11.66 4.92 8.79
C VAL A 37 -11.89 3.49 9.25
N ILE A 38 -11.11 3.02 10.21
CA ILE A 38 -11.27 1.66 10.76
C ILE A 38 -12.28 1.70 11.90
N LEU A 39 -12.11 2.66 12.80
CA LEU A 39 -13.05 2.97 13.88
C LEU A 39 -13.41 4.45 13.80
N GLN A 40 -14.53 4.85 14.41
CA GLN A 40 -14.95 6.26 14.46
C GLN A 40 -13.85 7.22 14.97
N SER A 41 -12.92 6.73 15.81
CA SER A 41 -11.78 7.48 16.33
C SER A 41 -10.44 7.24 15.62
N ILE A 42 -10.34 6.21 14.77
CA ILE A 42 -9.06 5.81 14.14
C ILE A 42 -9.18 5.93 12.63
N THR A 43 -8.51 6.97 12.11
CA THR A 43 -8.33 7.17 10.67
C THR A 43 -6.88 6.84 10.30
N LEU A 44 -6.70 5.86 9.41
CA LEU A 44 -5.42 5.63 8.77
C LEU A 44 -5.29 6.55 7.56
N ASN A 45 -4.29 7.42 7.61
CA ASN A 45 -3.91 8.27 6.49
C ASN A 45 -2.82 7.58 5.66
N SER A 46 -2.78 7.87 4.35
CA SER A 46 -1.75 7.38 3.43
C SER A 46 -1.75 5.86 3.20
N ILE A 47 -2.92 5.25 3.06
CA ILE A 47 -3.10 3.85 2.68
C ILE A 47 -2.91 3.69 1.18
N LEU A 48 -2.18 2.65 0.76
CA LEU A 48 -2.02 2.27 -0.65
C LEU A 48 -2.97 1.13 -0.99
N TYR A 49 -3.67 1.24 -2.13
CA TYR A 49 -4.48 0.16 -2.66
C TYR A 49 -3.69 -0.65 -3.70
N VAL A 50 -3.39 -1.89 -3.34
CA VAL A 50 -2.59 -2.84 -4.12
C VAL A 50 -3.39 -4.14 -4.30
N PRO A 51 -4.06 -4.35 -5.44
CA PRO A 51 -5.04 -5.43 -5.63
C PRO A 51 -4.43 -6.84 -5.72
N LYS A 52 -3.11 -6.96 -5.85
CA LYS A 52 -2.37 -8.22 -5.87
C LYS A 52 -1.18 -8.11 -4.91
N LEU A 53 -1.45 -8.36 -3.64
CA LEU A 53 -0.44 -8.37 -2.59
C LEU A 53 -0.70 -9.56 -1.68
N ASP A 54 -0.24 -10.73 -2.12
CA ASP A 54 -0.39 -11.99 -1.37
C ASP A 54 0.80 -12.25 -0.43
N SER A 55 1.71 -11.27 -0.30
CA SER A 55 2.91 -11.33 0.54
C SER A 55 2.80 -10.38 1.74
N ASN A 56 3.49 -10.74 2.83
CA ASN A 56 3.73 -9.81 3.93
C ASN A 56 4.48 -8.57 3.42
N VAL A 57 4.10 -7.41 3.94
CA VAL A 57 4.73 -6.13 3.61
C VAL A 57 5.70 -5.76 4.71
N LEU A 58 6.96 -5.56 4.36
CA LEU A 58 7.96 -5.02 5.27
C LEU A 58 8.30 -3.59 4.81
N SER A 59 7.92 -2.59 5.61
CA SER A 59 8.25 -1.19 5.34
C SER A 59 9.60 -0.85 5.98
N ILE A 60 10.65 -0.77 5.17
CA ILE A 60 12.00 -0.39 5.62
C ILE A 60 12.30 1.03 5.13
N SER A 61 12.49 1.98 6.05
CA SER A 61 12.82 3.38 5.71
C SER A 61 14.30 3.60 5.36
N LYS A 62 15.18 2.69 5.78
CA LYS A 62 16.61 2.67 5.45
C LYS A 62 17.02 1.24 5.13
N PRO A 63 17.42 0.91 3.89
CA PRO A 63 18.07 -0.38 3.65
C PRO A 63 19.31 -0.41 4.55
N THR A 64 19.37 -1.39 5.45
CA THR A 64 20.51 -1.62 6.35
C THR A 64 21.78 -1.68 5.52
N ARG A 65 22.60 -0.63 5.59
CA ARG A 65 23.95 -0.56 5.00
C ARG A 65 24.98 -1.17 5.96
N ASP A 66 24.65 -2.29 6.59
CA ASP A 66 25.50 -2.94 7.59
C ASP A 66 25.75 -4.41 7.25
N LEU A 67 26.08 -4.68 5.98
CA LEU A 67 26.78 -5.90 5.60
C LEU A 67 28.18 -5.48 5.14
N LYS A 68 29.12 -5.50 6.09
CA LYS A 68 30.55 -5.45 5.85
C LYS A 68 31.10 -6.87 5.74
#